data_AF-R9K693-F1
#
_entry.id   AF-R9K693-F1
#
_cell.length_a   1.000
_cell.length_b   1.000
_cell.length_c   1.000
_cell.angle_alpha   90.00
_cell.angle_beta   90.00
_cell.angle_gamma   90.00
#
_symmetry.space_group_name_H-M   'P 1'
#
loop_
_entity.id
_entity.type
_entity.pdbx_description
1 polymer ?
#
loop_
_entity_poly.entity_id
_entity_poly.type
_entity_poly.pdbx_seq_one_letter_code
_entity_poly.pdbx_strand_id
1 'polypeptide(L)'
;MTTFKKGDIVICKKHEISQKLVCGTNGIRIENYIDDYFFNREAVIEYTYKEYMEEHFKNDIHEEFEDRDEYSIRFLDNNTTLAWVEADELVLKVPMDNLINLIQSARKNEPKEGLFGEE
;
A
#
# COMPACT_ATOMS: atom_id res chain seq x y z
N MET A 1 -3.77 10.16 6.48
CA MET A 1 -3.45 8.97 5.66
C MET A 1 -2.21 9.25 4.85
N THR A 2 -1.34 8.25 4.67
CA THR A 2 -0.15 8.38 3.83
C THR A 2 -0.58 8.20 2.39
N THR A 3 -0.39 9.20 1.55
CA THR A 3 -0.64 9.10 0.11
C THR A 3 0.65 8.72 -0.60
N PHE A 4 0.57 7.79 -1.55
CA PHE A 4 1.72 7.39 -2.36
C PHE A 4 1.70 8.09 -3.71
N LYS A 5 2.87 8.18 -4.35
CA LYS A 5 3.03 8.76 -5.69
C LYS A 5 3.58 7.72 -6.64
N LYS A 6 3.28 7.88 -7.92
CA LYS A 6 3.92 7.11 -8.99
C LYS A 6 5.44 7.16 -8.85
N GLY A 7 6.07 5.98 -8.91
CA GLY A 7 7.51 5.80 -8.73
C GLY A 7 7.97 5.56 -7.30
N ASP A 8 7.11 5.72 -6.29
CA ASP A 8 7.45 5.34 -4.91
C ASP A 8 7.70 3.83 -4.83
N ILE A 9 8.73 3.45 -4.06
CA ILE A 9 8.99 2.04 -3.74
C ILE A 9 8.27 1.70 -2.45
N VAL A 10 7.51 0.62 -2.47
CA VAL A 10 6.68 0.17 -1.35
C VAL A 10 6.93 -1.30 -1.04
N ILE A 11 6.62 -1.69 0.20
CA ILE A 11 6.48 -3.08 0.62
C ILE A 11 4.99 -3.41 0.64
N CYS A 12 4.57 -4.45 -0.08
CA CYS A 12 3.21 -4.94 -0.05
C CYS A 12 2.99 -5.84 1.19
N LYS A 13 1.89 -5.63 1.92
CA LYS A 13 1.47 -6.41 3.10
C LYS A 13 0.22 -7.25 2.84
N LYS A 14 -0.26 -7.27 1.60
CA LYS A 14 -1.45 -8.04 1.20
C LYS A 14 -1.22 -9.52 1.47
N HIS A 15 -2.16 -10.12 2.17
CA HIS A 15 -2.25 -11.55 2.43
C HIS A 15 -3.73 -11.94 2.47
N GLU A 16 -4.03 -13.19 2.16
CA GLU A 16 -5.39 -13.72 2.20
C GLU A 16 -5.49 -14.87 3.21
N ILE A 17 -6.60 -14.95 3.94
CA ILE A 17 -6.94 -16.15 4.70
C ILE A 17 -7.85 -16.99 3.82
N SER A 18 -7.35 -18.14 3.39
CA SER A 18 -8.05 -19.05 2.47
C SER A 18 -8.18 -20.45 3.07
N GLN A 19 -8.90 -21.32 2.35
CA GLN A 19 -9.15 -22.70 2.78
C GLN A 19 -8.59 -23.69 1.76
N LYS A 20 -7.95 -24.75 2.25
CA LYS A 20 -7.48 -25.87 1.42
C LYS A 20 -8.15 -27.17 1.83
N LEU A 21 -8.35 -28.05 0.85
CA LEU A 21 -8.87 -29.39 1.05
C LEU A 21 -7.70 -30.37 1.19
N VAL A 22 -7.63 -31.08 2.31
CA VAL A 22 -6.59 -32.07 2.60
C VAL A 22 -7.20 -33.47 2.56
N CYS A 23 -6.76 -34.28 1.60
CA CYS A 23 -7.13 -35.69 1.47
C CYS A 23 -6.05 -36.56 2.13
N GLY A 24 -6.39 -37.24 3.23
CA GLY A 24 -5.50 -38.16 3.92
C GLY A 24 -6.11 -39.54 4.08
N THR A 25 -5.36 -40.45 4.71
CA THR A 25 -5.81 -41.82 5.04
C THR A 25 -7.06 -41.85 5.93
N ASN A 26 -7.30 -40.77 6.69
CA ASN A 26 -8.44 -40.64 7.61
C ASN A 26 -9.63 -39.89 6.98
N GLY A 27 -9.63 -39.68 5.66
CA GLY A 27 -10.67 -38.97 4.93
C GLY A 27 -10.28 -37.55 4.50
N ILE A 28 -11.28 -36.73 4.19
CA ILE A 28 -11.12 -35.37 3.67
C ILE A 28 -11.40 -34.38 4.80
N ARG A 29 -10.52 -33.38 4.96
CA ARG A 29 -10.72 -32.26 5.90
C ARG A 29 -10.41 -30.93 5.23
N ILE A 30 -11.02 -29.86 5.74
CA ILE A 30 -10.76 -28.49 5.31
C ILE A 30 -9.86 -27.83 6.35
N GLU A 31 -8.76 -27.23 5.91
CA GLU A 31 -7.82 -26.50 6.76
C GLU A 31 -7.73 -25.05 6.28
N ASN A 32 -7.75 -24.09 7.22
CA ASN A 32 -7.41 -22.71 6.91
C ASN A 32 -5.91 -22.58 6.67
N TYR A 33 -5.51 -21.72 5.75
CA TYR A 33 -4.13 -21.32 5.54
C TYR A 33 -4.06 -19.83 5.19
N ILE A 34 -2.87 -19.26 5.32
CA ILE A 34 -2.59 -17.89 4.87
C ILE A 34 -1.89 -17.99 3.52
N ASP A 35 -2.48 -17.37 2.50
CA ASP A 35 -1.81 -17.10 1.23
C ASP A 35 -1.06 -15.77 1.36
N ASP A 36 0.27 -15.87 1.46
CA ASP A 36 1.18 -14.75 1.64
C ASP A 36 1.99 -14.44 0.37
N TYR A 37 1.51 -14.88 -0.81
CA TYR A 37 2.24 -14.76 -2.07
C TYR A 37 2.69 -13.32 -2.42
N PHE A 38 1.94 -12.31 -1.97
CA PHE A 38 2.25 -10.89 -2.17
C PHE A 38 2.90 -10.22 -0.96
N PHE A 39 2.93 -10.91 0.18
CA PHE A 39 3.38 -10.36 1.44
C PHE A 39 4.89 -10.10 1.44
N ASN A 40 5.27 -8.95 2.01
CA ASN A 40 6.66 -8.52 2.19
C ASN A 40 7.48 -8.44 0.89
N ARG A 41 6.80 -8.18 -0.24
CA ARG A 41 7.45 -8.02 -1.55
C ARG A 41 7.58 -6.55 -1.92
N GLU A 42 8.72 -6.22 -2.53
CA GLU A 42 8.99 -4.87 -3.00
C GLU A 42 8.28 -4.62 -4.32
N ALA A 43 7.59 -3.49 -4.40
CA ALA A 43 6.91 -3.05 -5.61
C ALA A 43 7.13 -1.55 -5.82
N VAL A 44 6.91 -1.11 -7.04
CA VAL A 44 6.82 0.31 -7.40
C VAL A 44 5.36 0.68 -7.63
N ILE A 45 4.94 1.86 -7.18
CA ILE A 45 3.65 2.44 -7.57
C ILE A 45 3.71 2.78 -9.06
N GLU A 46 2.89 2.11 -9.87
CA GLU A 46 2.85 2.31 -11.32
C GLU A 46 1.83 3.39 -11.71
N TYR A 47 0.69 3.40 -11.03
CA TYR A 47 -0.37 4.39 -11.16
C TYR A 47 -1.10 4.59 -9.83
N THR A 48 -1.48 5.82 -9.53
CA THR A 48 -2.55 6.10 -8.56
C THR A 48 -3.92 5.90 -9.23
N TYR A 49 -4.95 5.56 -8.45
CA TYR A 49 -6.32 5.44 -8.98
C TYR A 49 -6.76 6.71 -9.72
N LYS A 50 -6.53 7.87 -9.11
CA LYS A 50 -6.78 9.17 -9.71
C LYS A 50 -6.11 9.35 -11.08
N GLU A 51 -4.79 9.16 -11.17
CA GLU A 51 -4.06 9.32 -12.44
C GLU A 51 -4.64 8.43 -13.54
N TYR A 52 -5.00 7.20 -13.20
CA TYR A 52 -5.58 6.26 -14.16
C TYR A 52 -6.98 6.69 -14.61
N MET A 53 -7.85 7.12 -13.69
CA MET A 53 -9.20 7.58 -14.03
C MET A 53 -9.18 8.90 -14.81
N GLU A 54 -8.31 9.84 -14.46
CA GLU A 54 -8.11 11.07 -15.25
C GLU A 54 -7.64 10.77 -16.67
N GLU A 55 -6.78 9.76 -16.87
CA GLU A 55 -6.37 9.32 -18.20
C GLU A 55 -7.52 8.65 -18.96
N HIS A 56 -8.29 7.78 -18.29
CA HIS A 56 -9.39 7.05 -18.89
C HIS A 56 -10.53 7.97 -19.35
N PHE A 57 -10.88 8.96 -18.53
CA PHE A 57 -11.96 9.91 -18.79
C PHE A 57 -11.51 11.22 -19.42
N LYS A 58 -10.24 11.34 -19.85
CA LYS A 58 -9.69 12.57 -20.43
C LYS A 58 -10.53 13.16 -21.58
N ASN A 59 -11.27 12.31 -22.29
CA ASN A 59 -12.14 12.70 -23.41
C ASN A 59 -13.64 12.62 -23.10
N ASP A 60 -14.01 12.26 -21.86
CA ASP A 60 -15.40 12.11 -21.45
C ASP A 60 -15.76 13.18 -20.40
N ILE A 61 -16.74 14.01 -20.73
CA ILE A 61 -17.06 15.26 -20.04
C ILE A 61 -18.02 15.07 -18.86
N HIS A 62 -18.45 13.83 -18.59
CA HIS A 62 -19.67 13.56 -17.84
C HIS A 62 -19.54 12.61 -16.64
N GLU A 63 -18.35 12.12 -16.32
CA GLU A 63 -18.17 11.22 -15.18
C GLU A 63 -17.27 11.84 -14.12
N GLU A 64 -17.89 12.39 -13.07
CA GLU A 64 -17.21 12.66 -11.81
C GLU A 64 -16.93 11.31 -11.15
N PHE A 65 -15.65 10.97 -10.97
CA PHE A 65 -15.26 9.77 -10.24
C PHE A 65 -14.84 10.14 -8.81
N GLU A 66 -15.15 9.26 -7.87
CA GLU A 66 -14.66 9.37 -6.51
C GLU A 66 -13.19 8.94 -6.47
N ASP A 67 -12.33 9.81 -5.94
CA ASP A 67 -10.93 9.47 -5.72
C ASP A 67 -10.83 8.38 -4.65
N ARG A 68 -9.97 7.40 -4.88
CA ARG A 68 -9.76 6.27 -3.97
C ARG A 68 -8.30 6.18 -3.61
N ASP A 69 -8.04 5.87 -2.36
CA ASP A 69 -6.69 5.57 -1.84
C ASP A 69 -6.22 4.16 -2.29
N GLU A 70 -6.34 3.88 -3.59
CA GLU A 70 -6.01 2.63 -4.25
C GLU A 70 -4.92 2.85 -5.30
N TYR A 71 -4.07 1.84 -5.46
CA TYR A 71 -2.86 1.95 -6.28
C TYR A 71 -2.69 0.72 -7.17
N SER A 72 -2.18 0.95 -8.37
CA SER A 72 -1.59 -0.11 -9.18
C SER A 72 -0.11 -0.22 -8.84
N ILE A 73 0.33 -1.42 -8.48
CA ILE A 73 1.72 -1.72 -8.12
C ILE A 73 2.32 -2.74 -9.07
N ARG A 74 3.62 -2.63 -9.31
CA ARG A 74 4.40 -3.62 -10.06
C ARG A 74 5.52 -4.16 -9.19
N PHE A 75 5.53 -5.47 -8.95
CA PHE A 75 6.56 -6.11 -8.15
C PHE A 75 7.92 -6.10 -8.86
N LEU A 76 8.97 -5.78 -8.10
CA LEU A 76 10.32 -5.57 -8.65
C LEU A 76 11.06 -6.88 -8.96
N ASP A 77 10.66 -7.98 -8.33
CA ASP A 77 11.29 -9.29 -8.47
C ASP A 77 10.85 -10.04 -9.73
N ASN A 78 9.58 -9.95 -10.12
CA ASN A 78 9.01 -10.74 -11.21
C ASN A 78 8.16 -9.92 -12.21
N ASN A 79 8.06 -8.60 -12.04
CA ASN A 79 7.25 -7.68 -12.85
C ASN A 79 5.75 -8.00 -12.91
N THR A 80 5.23 -8.87 -12.04
CA THR A 80 3.78 -9.04 -11.90
C THR A 80 3.16 -7.73 -11.41
N THR A 81 2.01 -7.38 -11.96
CA THR A 81 1.24 -6.21 -11.53
C THR A 81 0.03 -6.61 -10.72
N LEU A 82 -0.33 -5.78 -9.74
CA LEU A 82 -1.58 -5.84 -9.02
C LEU A 82 -2.29 -4.49 -9.17
N ALA A 83 -3.57 -4.53 -9.50
CA ALA A 83 -4.40 -3.34 -9.61
C ALA A 83 -5.35 -3.25 -8.42
N TRP A 84 -5.47 -2.00 -7.97
CA TRP A 84 -6.27 -1.46 -6.89
C TRP A 84 -5.98 -2.07 -5.52
N VAL A 85 -4.70 -2.02 -5.15
CA VAL A 85 -4.21 -2.31 -3.79
C VAL A 85 -4.48 -1.10 -2.90
N GLU A 86 -5.15 -1.31 -1.77
CA GLU A 86 -5.48 -0.26 -0.81
C GLU A 86 -4.21 0.30 -0.13
N ALA A 87 -4.24 1.58 0.25
CA ALA A 87 -3.11 2.24 0.90
C ALA A 87 -2.64 1.54 2.18
N ASP A 88 -3.57 0.94 2.93
CA ASP A 88 -3.32 0.26 4.20
C ASP A 88 -2.55 -1.07 4.02
N GLU A 89 -2.62 -1.68 2.82
CA GLU A 89 -1.85 -2.85 2.41
C GLU A 89 -0.42 -2.47 1.98
N LEU A 90 -0.04 -1.20 1.97
CA LEU A 90 1.26 -0.73 1.50
C LEU A 90 2.08 -0.05 2.61
N VAL A 91 3.40 -0.11 2.49
CA VAL A 91 4.35 0.62 3.34
C VAL A 91 5.39 1.28 2.47
N LEU A 92 5.59 2.58 2.63
CA LEU A 92 6.64 3.30 1.90
C LEU A 92 8.02 2.79 2.32
N LYS A 93 8.81 2.34 1.35
CA LYS A 93 10.22 1.99 1.56
C LYS A 93 11.06 3.26 1.40
N VAL A 94 11.46 3.84 2.53
CA VAL A 94 12.34 5.01 2.55
C VAL A 94 13.81 4.55 2.63
N PRO A 95 14.70 4.97 1.71
CA PRO A 95 16.14 4.74 1.85
C PRO A 95 16.65 5.30 3.18
N MET A 96 17.58 4.60 3.85
CA MET A 96 18.06 4.99 5.19
C MET A 96 18.58 6.43 5.24
N ASP A 97 19.25 6.90 4.18
CA ASP A 97 19.77 8.27 4.08
C ASP A 97 18.65 9.32 4.07
N ASN A 98 17.47 8.97 3.55
CA ASN A 98 16.29 9.83 3.51
C ASN A 98 15.42 9.70 4.77
N LEU A 99 15.50 8.57 5.47
CA LEU A 99 14.74 8.31 6.69
C LEU A 99 15.09 9.30 7.80
N ILE A 100 16.37 9.63 7.97
CA ILE A 100 16.85 10.59 8.96
C ILE A 100 16.22 11.97 8.74
N ASN A 101 16.18 12.43 7.48
CA ASN A 101 15.59 13.71 7.10
C ASN A 101 14.06 13.72 7.35
N LEU A 102 13.39 12.61 7.03
CA LEU A 102 11.94 12.46 7.26
C LEU A 102 11.60 12.53 8.75
N ILE A 103 12.32 11.78 9.59
CA ILE A 103 12.11 11.76 11.04
C ILE A 103 12.35 13.16 11.65
N GLN A 104 13.39 13.86 11.21
CA GLN A 104 13.68 15.21 11.68
C GLN A 104 12.58 16.21 11.26
N SER A 105 12.01 16.06 10.06
CA SER A 105 10.91 16.91 9.60
C SER A 105 9.60 16.67 10.35
N ALA A 106 9.28 15.40 10.65
CA ALA A 106 8.11 15.02 11.42
C ALA A 106 8.17 15.60 12.85
N ARG A 107 9.33 15.52 13.51
CA ARG A 107 9.55 16.08 14.87
C ARG A 107 9.50 17.60 14.92
N LYS A 108 9.85 18.31 13.83
CA LYS A 108 9.75 19.78 13.78
C LYS A 108 8.31 20.28 13.71
N ASN A 109 7.38 19.43 13.25
CA ASN A 109 5.97 19.76 13.10
C ASN A 109 5.13 19.29 14.29
N GLU A 110 5.73 18.68 15.31
CA GLU A 110 5.03 18.43 16.57
C GLU A 110 4.78 19.77 17.28
N PRO A 111 3.53 20.07 17.66
CA PRO A 111 3.25 21.26 18.46
C PRO A 111 4.05 21.15 19.75
N LYS A 112 4.89 22.16 20.03
CA LYS A 112 5.53 22.27 21.34
C LYS A 112 4.40 22.44 22.35
N GLU A 113 4.11 21.41 23.14
CA GLU A 113 3.28 21.57 24.31
C GLU A 113 3.90 22.68 25.16
N GLY A 114 3.16 23.79 25.26
CA GLY A 114 3.56 24.93 26.05
C GLY A 114 3.59 24.52 27.52
N LEU A 115 4.79 24.27 28.03
CA LEU A 115 5.10 24.43 29.44
C LEU A 115 4.95 25.92 29.78
N PHE A 116 3.71 26.36 30.04
CA PHE A 116 3.48 27.58 30.80
C PHE A 116 3.23 27.17 32.25
N GLY A 117 4.33 27.10 32.99
CA GLY A 117 4.30 27.48 34.40
C GLY A 117 4.32 29.00 34.52
N GLU A 118 3.76 29.44 35.65
CA GLU A 118 3.98 30.72 36.35
C GLU A 118 3.43 31.99 35.66
N GLU A 119 2.27 32.45 36.13
CA GLU A 119 2.17 33.59 37.09
C GLU A 119 0.86 33.52 37.90
#